data_AF-A0A8F5BVN2-F1
#
_entry.id   AF-A0A8F5BVN2-F1
#
_cell.length_a   1.000
_cell.length_b   1.000
_cell.length_c   1.000
_cell.angle_alpha   90.00
_cell.angle_beta   90.00
_cell.angle_gamma   90.00
#
_symmetry.space_group_name_H-M   'P 1'
#
loop_
_entity.id
_entity.type
_entity.pdbx_description
1 polymer ?
#
loop_
_entity_poly.entity_id
_entity_poly.type
_entity_poly.pdbx_seq_one_letter_code
_entity_poly.pdbx_strand_id
1 'polypeptide(L)'
;MVDEIPSRKKESNNEVSDEDISDLLYVLRMKFGEVPQSVIDRIKSIKRLSTIDRLILVAANVSTFNDFLIELNAGEEKFKMVGDKFNPLRGGSKW
;
A
#
# COMPACT_ATOMS: atom_id res chain seq x y z
N MET A 1 -14.80 -27.05 36.49
CA MET A 1 -15.32 -27.68 35.26
C MET A 1 -15.81 -26.51 34.41
N VAL A 2 -14.87 -25.91 33.65
CA VAL A 2 -14.86 -25.75 32.17
C VAL A 2 -16.11 -25.00 31.70
N ASP A 3 -16.01 -23.87 31.01
CA ASP A 3 -15.31 -23.76 29.73
C ASP A 3 -14.41 -22.52 29.62
N GLU A 4 -13.15 -22.74 29.24
CA GLU A 4 -12.33 -21.73 28.58
C GLU A 4 -13.05 -21.31 27.30
N ILE A 5 -13.46 -20.05 27.23
CA ILE A 5 -13.89 -19.44 25.96
C ILE A 5 -12.68 -19.50 25.03
N PRO A 6 -12.74 -20.20 23.88
CA PRO A 6 -11.64 -20.14 22.92
C PRO A 6 -11.55 -18.69 22.46
N SER A 7 -10.47 -18.03 22.86
CA SER A 7 -10.06 -16.76 22.28
C SER A 7 -9.86 -17.01 20.80
N ARG A 8 -10.89 -16.71 20.00
CA ARG A 8 -10.86 -16.78 18.55
C ARG A 8 -9.72 -15.86 18.13
N LYS A 9 -8.56 -16.44 17.80
CA LYS A 9 -7.48 -15.73 17.12
C LYS A 9 -8.12 -15.01 15.93
N LYS A 10 -8.33 -13.70 16.03
CA LYS A 10 -8.50 -12.86 14.85
C LYS A 10 -7.10 -12.54 14.33
N GLU A 11 -6.41 -13.58 13.86
CA GLU A 11 -5.22 -13.40 13.03
C GLU A 11 -5.77 -13.31 11.61
N SER A 12 -6.33 -12.14 11.30
CA SER A 12 -6.96 -11.84 10.01
C SER A 12 -5.86 -11.86 8.94
N ASN A 13 -5.90 -12.86 8.05
CA ASN A 13 -5.10 -13.05 6.83
C ASN A 13 -4.07 -11.94 6.52
N ASN A 14 -2.82 -12.13 6.94
CA ASN A 14 -1.69 -11.25 6.61
C ASN A 14 -1.00 -11.64 5.28
N GLU A 15 -1.67 -12.45 4.46
CA GLU A 15 -1.14 -12.96 3.19
C GLU A 15 -1.68 -12.14 2.03
N VAL A 16 -0.81 -11.85 1.07
CA VAL A 16 -1.17 -11.13 -0.16
C VAL A 16 -1.90 -12.07 -1.10
N SER A 17 -3.06 -11.66 -1.60
CA SER A 17 -3.78 -12.34 -2.69
C SER A 17 -3.41 -11.76 -4.06
N ASP A 18 -3.71 -12.52 -5.13
CA ASP A 18 -3.54 -12.02 -6.51
C ASP A 18 -4.45 -10.82 -6.81
N GLU A 19 -5.60 -10.71 -6.12
CA GLU A 19 -6.53 -9.59 -6.22
C GLU A 19 -5.88 -8.31 -5.67
N ASP A 20 -5.21 -8.37 -4.51
CA ASP A 20 -4.52 -7.21 -3.91
C ASP A 20 -3.42 -6.66 -4.84
N ILE A 21 -2.68 -7.56 -5.50
CA ILE A 21 -1.66 -7.19 -6.48
C ILE A 21 -2.32 -6.57 -7.72
N SER A 22 -3.40 -7.16 -8.21
CA SER A 22 -4.15 -6.65 -9.36
C SER A 22 -4.66 -5.23 -9.11
N ASP A 23 -5.20 -4.97 -7.92
CA ASP A 23 -5.72 -3.65 -7.53
C ASP A 23 -4.62 -2.59 -7.52
N LEU A 24 -3.45 -2.89 -6.93
CA LEU A 24 -2.31 -1.98 -6.97
C LEU A 24 -1.85 -1.70 -8.40
N LEU A 25 -1.73 -2.73 -9.24
CA LEU A 25 -1.34 -2.56 -10.64
C LEU A 25 -2.36 -1.75 -11.43
N TYR A 26 -3.65 -1.92 -11.14
CA TYR A 26 -4.71 -1.14 -11.77
C TYR A 26 -4.59 0.35 -11.43
N VAL A 27 -4.39 0.69 -10.16
CA VAL A 27 -4.18 2.08 -9.72
C VAL A 27 -2.94 2.69 -10.40
N LEU A 28 -1.83 1.95 -10.45
CA LEU A 28 -0.62 2.40 -11.12
C LEU A 28 -0.84 2.65 -12.62
N ARG A 29 -1.56 1.75 -13.29
CA ARG A 29 -1.87 1.88 -14.72
C ARG A 29 -2.78 3.07 -15.01
N MET A 30 -3.83 3.26 -14.21
CA MET A 30 -4.73 4.39 -14.37
C MET A 30 -4.01 5.73 -14.22
N LYS A 31 -3.06 5.82 -13.29
CA LYS A 31 -2.42 7.09 -12.92
C LYS A 31 -1.15 7.40 -13.70
N PHE A 32 -0.40 6.38 -14.09
CA PHE A 32 0.93 6.55 -14.69
C PHE A 32 1.08 5.89 -16.07
N GLY A 33 0.09 5.15 -16.54
CA GLY A 33 0.16 4.43 -17.82
C GLY A 33 0.87 3.08 -17.70
N GLU A 34 1.71 2.72 -18.67
CA GLU A 34 2.36 1.41 -18.66
C GLU A 34 3.32 1.25 -17.47
N VAL A 35 3.17 0.13 -16.75
CA VAL A 35 4.03 -0.21 -15.62
C VAL A 35 5.12 -1.18 -16.12
N PRO A 36 6.42 -0.87 -15.94
CA PRO A 36 7.51 -1.74 -16.38
C PRO A 36 7.44 -3.14 -15.72
N GLN A 37 7.79 -4.18 -16.47
CA GLN A 37 7.75 -5.56 -15.98
C GLN A 37 8.58 -5.76 -14.71
N SER A 38 9.75 -5.11 -14.61
CA SER A 38 10.60 -5.15 -13.41
C SER A 38 9.91 -4.62 -12.14
N VAL A 39 9.00 -3.66 -12.29
CA VAL A 39 8.20 -3.12 -11.17
C VAL A 39 7.09 -4.09 -10.80
N ILE A 40 6.45 -4.71 -11.80
CA ILE A 40 5.42 -5.74 -11.60
C ILE A 40 6.00 -6.93 -10.84
N ASP A 41 7.14 -7.45 -11.27
CA ASP A 41 7.80 -8.60 -10.63
C ASP A 41 8.17 -8.29 -9.17
N ARG A 42 8.58 -7.05 -8.91
CA ARG A 42 8.89 -6.61 -7.56
C ARG A 42 7.65 -6.51 -6.68
N ILE A 43 6.55 -5.99 -7.19
CA ILE A 43 5.27 -5.96 -6.46
C ILE A 43 4.81 -7.40 -6.15
N LYS A 44 4.90 -8.33 -7.12
CA LYS A 44 4.56 -9.75 -6.93
C LYS A 44 5.45 -10.48 -5.92
N SER A 45 6.65 -9.95 -5.65
CA SER A 45 7.56 -10.50 -4.64
C SER A 45 7.16 -10.15 -3.20
N ILE A 46 6.29 -9.15 -3.01
CA ILE A 46 5.82 -8.71 -1.69
C ILE A 46 4.93 -9.77 -1.07
N LYS A 47 5.19 -10.12 0.20
CA LYS A 47 4.47 -11.18 0.93
C LYS A 47 3.56 -10.70 2.05
N ARG A 48 3.70 -9.43 2.45
CA ARG A 48 2.85 -8.85 3.50
C ARG A 48 1.76 -8.00 2.89
N LEU A 49 0.51 -8.30 3.26
CA LEU A 49 -0.67 -7.53 2.83
C LEU A 49 -0.55 -6.05 3.21
N SER A 50 -0.08 -5.76 4.42
CA SER A 50 0.14 -4.39 4.91
C SER A 50 1.07 -3.55 4.03
N THR A 51 2.03 -4.19 3.35
CA THR A 51 2.92 -3.50 2.41
C THR A 51 2.18 -3.16 1.11
N ILE A 52 1.31 -4.04 0.61
CA ILE A 52 0.48 -3.78 -0.57
C ILE A 52 -0.53 -2.66 -0.29
N ASP A 53 -1.24 -2.72 0.84
CA ASP A 53 -2.20 -1.68 1.25
C ASP A 53 -1.55 -0.29 1.29
N ARG A 54 -0.35 -0.20 1.87
CA ARG A 54 0.43 1.04 1.89
C ARG A 54 0.76 1.50 0.47
N LEU A 55 1.22 0.60 -0.39
CA LEU A 55 1.61 0.96 -1.76
C LEU A 55 0.40 1.43 -2.58
N ILE A 56 -0.80 0.94 -2.33
CA ILE A 56 -2.04 1.46 -2.94
C ILE A 56 -2.25 2.93 -2.52
N LEU A 57 -2.14 3.22 -1.23
CA LEU A 57 -2.24 4.60 -0.72
C LEU A 57 -1.14 5.50 -1.29
N VAL A 58 0.10 5.02 -1.38
CA VAL A 58 1.21 5.78 -2.00
C VAL A 58 0.91 6.05 -3.47
N ALA A 59 0.54 5.02 -4.23
CA ALA A 59 0.23 5.14 -5.65
C ALA A 59 -0.84 6.20 -5.91
N ALA A 60 -1.88 6.26 -5.07
CA ALA A 60 -2.94 7.27 -5.17
C ALA A 60 -2.44 8.71 -4.91
N ASN A 61 -1.44 8.91 -4.05
CA ASN A 61 -1.11 10.23 -3.49
C ASN A 61 0.18 10.88 -4.03
N VAL A 62 1.13 10.11 -4.56
CA VAL A 62 2.38 10.68 -5.08
C VAL A 62 2.16 11.39 -6.42
N SER A 63 2.99 12.36 -6.81
CA SER A 63 2.76 13.13 -8.05
C SER A 63 3.31 12.43 -9.30
N THR A 64 4.37 11.64 -9.16
CA THR A 64 5.04 10.99 -10.30
C THR A 64 5.24 9.50 -10.06
N PHE A 65 5.45 8.74 -11.14
CA PHE A 65 5.80 7.33 -11.04
C PHE A 65 7.15 7.13 -10.33
N ASN A 66 8.09 8.06 -10.50
CA ASN A 66 9.38 8.03 -9.80
C ASN A 66 9.23 8.14 -8.28
N ASP A 67 8.33 9.00 -7.79
CA ASP A 67 8.02 9.11 -6.36
C ASP A 67 7.47 7.79 -5.80
N PHE A 68 6.62 7.09 -6.57
CA PHE A 68 6.17 5.74 -6.21
C PHE A 68 7.33 4.75 -6.14
N LEU A 69 8.26 4.79 -7.10
CA LEU A 69 9.42 3.89 -7.10
C LEU A 69 10.32 4.12 -5.89
N ILE A 70 10.47 5.35 -5.41
CA ILE A 70 11.22 5.63 -4.17
C ILE A 70 10.59 4.90 -2.98
N GLU A 71 9.26 4.96 -2.85
CA GLU A 71 8.52 4.30 -1.78
C GLU A 71 8.54 2.77 -1.92
N LEU A 72 8.43 2.23 -3.13
CA LEU A 72 8.59 0.79 -3.41
C LEU A 72 10.00 0.29 -3.03
N ASN A 73 11.02 1.15 -3.20
CA ASN A 73 12.41 0.85 -2.85
C ASN A 73 12.72 1.01 -1.36
N ALA A 74 11.99 1.87 -0.66
CA ALA A 74 12.18 2.16 0.75
C ALA A 74 11.97 0.93 1.66
N GLY A 75 11.24 -0.09 1.16
CA GLY A 75 11.01 -1.35 1.87
C GLY A 75 10.16 -1.19 3.14
N GLU A 76 10.08 -2.26 3.94
CA GLU A 76 9.28 -2.30 5.17
C GLU A 76 9.86 -1.41 6.30
N GLU A 77 11.16 -1.09 6.27
CA GLU A 77 11.85 -0.41 7.37
C GLU A 77 11.89 1.12 7.26
N LYS A 78 11.71 1.71 6.07
CA LYS A 78 11.69 3.16 5.90
C LYS A 78 10.25 3.67 5.85
N PHE A 79 9.62 3.66 7.00
CA PHE A 79 8.48 4.53 7.29
C PHE A 79 8.98 5.97 7.45
N LYS A 80 9.03 6.72 6.36
CA LYS A 80 8.69 8.14 6.45
C LYS A 80 7.26 8.22 5.92
N MET A 81 6.31 8.38 6.84
CA MET A 81 5.01 8.94 6.45
C MET A 81 5.33 10.16 5.59
N VAL A 82 4.80 10.19 4.37
CA VAL A 82 4.91 11.29 3.39
C VAL A 82 4.12 12.52 3.89
N GLY A 83 4.37 12.89 5.14
CA GLY A 83 3.60 13.78 6.00
C GLY A 83 3.99 15.24 5.90
N ASP A 84 4.94 15.62 5.03
CA ASP A 84 5.12 17.04 4.68
C ASP A 84 4.26 17.47 3.48
N LYS A 85 3.59 16.52 2.80
CA LYS A 85 2.68 16.82 1.68
C LYS A 85 1.26 16.29 1.83
N PHE A 86 0.98 15.47 2.83
CA PHE A 86 -0.35 14.92 3.02
C PHE A 86 -1.06 15.54 4.23
N ASN A 87 -1.96 16.49 3.97
CA ASN A 87 -3.01 16.86 4.92
C ASN A 87 -4.38 16.71 4.22
N PRO A 88 -5.12 15.62 4.50
CA PRO A 88 -6.42 15.34 3.88
C PRO A 88 -7.54 16.30 4.33
N LEU A 89 -7.27 17.24 5.25
CA LEU A 89 -8.22 18.23 5.75
C LEU A 89 -7.79 19.68 5.45
N ARG A 90 -6.69 19.90 4.71
CA ARG A 90 -6.21 21.26 4.37
C ARG A 90 -7.00 21.96 3.25
N GLY A 91 -8.20 21.47 2.98
CA GLY A 91 -9.27 22.15 2.22
C GLY A 91 -10.38 22.71 3.11
N GLY A 92 -10.17 22.81 4.43
CA GLY A 92 -11.06 23.58 5.31
C GLY A 92 -10.95 25.07 5.00
N SER A 93 -11.97 25.58 4.32
CA SER A 93 -12.18 26.96 3.90
C SER A 93 -11.77 27.97 4.98
N LYS A 94 -10.87 28.86 4.60
CA LYS A 94 -10.64 30.16 5.24
C LYS A 94 -11.87 31.02 5.01
N TRP A 95 -12.63 31.38 6.06
CA TRP A 95 -13.24 32.69 6.36
C TRP A 95 -13.69 32.72 7.81
#